data_AF-A0A563EIY1-F1
#
_entry.id   AF-A0A563EIY1-F1
#
_cell.length_a   1.000
_cell.length_b   1.000
_cell.length_c   1.000
_cell.angle_alpha   90.00
_cell.angle_beta   90.00
_cell.angle_gamma   90.00
#
_symmetry.space_group_name_H-M   'P 1'
#
loop_
_entity.id
_entity.type
_entity.pdbx_description
1 polymer ?
#
loop_
_entity_poly.entity_id
_entity_poly.type
_entity_poly.pdbx_seq_one_letter_code
_entity_poly.pdbx_strand_id
1 'polypeptide(L)'
;MAIVSRKVSDLSGQEGTDIDFAQVVVRQHPKLDQPKALDVLVSELDVFKDIGDLVVLEVRMPDTSTRDIYVRLSDFNKASPDMDAVLRAARGTRGRLPGSRNGA
;
A
#
# COMPACT_ATOMS: atom_id res chain seq x y z
N MET A 1 -20.82 -12.12 38.00
CA MET A 1 -20.89 -12.31 36.55
C MET A 1 -19.64 -11.70 35.96
N ALA A 2 -18.67 -12.51 35.52
CA ALA A 2 -17.46 -11.99 34.87
C ALA A 2 -17.79 -11.75 33.39
N ILE A 3 -17.73 -10.49 32.95
CA ILE A 3 -17.85 -10.16 31.52
C ILE A 3 -16.54 -10.61 30.89
N VAL A 4 -16.52 -11.82 30.33
CA VAL A 4 -15.39 -12.27 29.53
C VAL A 4 -15.54 -11.61 28.18
N SER A 5 -14.74 -10.55 27.94
CA SER A 5 -14.58 -9.94 26.62
C SER A 5 -14.05 -11.00 25.66
N ARG A 6 -14.89 -11.48 24.74
CA ARG A 6 -14.47 -12.31 23.60
C ARG A 6 -14.63 -11.47 22.35
N LYS A 7 -13.55 -11.34 21.58
CA LYS A 7 -13.58 -10.69 20.28
C LYS A 7 -13.82 -11.71 19.19
N VAL A 8 -14.42 -11.28 18.09
CA VAL A 8 -14.76 -12.10 16.92
C VAL A 8 -14.01 -11.53 15.71
N SER A 9 -13.30 -12.38 14.96
CA SER A 9 -12.59 -11.96 13.74
C SER A 9 -13.58 -11.54 12.66
N ASP A 10 -13.34 -10.38 12.05
CA ASP A 10 -14.11 -9.91 10.90
C ASP A 10 -13.87 -10.75 9.63
N LEU A 11 -12.77 -11.51 9.57
CA LEU A 11 -12.40 -12.35 8.42
C LEU A 11 -13.02 -13.75 8.48
N SER A 12 -12.81 -14.47 9.58
CA SER A 12 -13.30 -15.86 9.73
C SER A 12 -14.52 -16.01 10.63
N GLY A 13 -14.87 -14.98 11.40
CA GLY A 13 -15.91 -15.09 12.44
C GLY A 13 -15.49 -15.89 13.67
N GLN A 14 -14.20 -16.21 13.83
CA GLN A 14 -13.71 -16.99 14.97
C GLN A 14 -13.57 -16.12 16.24
N GLU A 15 -13.93 -16.71 17.39
CA GLU A 15 -13.76 -16.08 18.70
C GLU A 15 -12.34 -16.26 19.24
N GLY A 16 -11.78 -15.22 19.86
CA GLY A 16 -10.48 -15.28 20.54
C GLY A 16 -10.35 -14.25 21.66
N THR A 17 -9.18 -14.23 22.30
CA THR A 17 -8.85 -13.25 23.34
C THR A 17 -8.18 -12.02 22.74
N ASP A 18 -8.20 -10.86 23.41
CA ASP A 18 -7.65 -9.61 22.87
C ASP A 18 -6.19 -9.71 22.38
N ILE A 19 -5.40 -10.63 22.92
CA ILE A 19 -3.98 -10.86 22.55
C ILE A 19 -3.87 -11.54 21.18
N ASP A 20 -4.89 -12.28 20.77
CA ASP A 20 -4.91 -13.04 19.52
C ASP A 20 -5.32 -12.18 18.33
N PHE A 21 -5.68 -10.92 18.56
CA PHE A 21 -6.21 -9.99 17.56
C PHE A 21 -5.21 -8.93 17.13
N ALA A 22 -5.20 -8.66 15.82
CA ALA A 22 -4.51 -7.56 15.18
C ALA A 22 -5.52 -6.65 14.46
N GLN A 23 -5.22 -5.37 14.38
CA GLN A 23 -6.03 -4.41 13.64
C GLN A 23 -5.45 -4.19 12.24
N VAL A 24 -6.24 -4.44 11.21
CA VAL A 24 -5.90 -4.20 9.80
C VAL A 24 -6.70 -3.02 9.28
N VAL A 25 -6.02 -1.98 8.79
CA VAL A 25 -6.69 -0.78 8.25
C VAL A 25 -6.65 -0.80 6.72
N VAL A 26 -7.83 -0.95 6.11
CA VAL A 26 -8.01 -0.81 4.67
C VAL A 26 -8.14 0.67 4.33
N ARG A 27 -7.09 1.25 3.74
CA ARG A 27 -7.05 2.68 3.39
C ARG A 27 -7.74 3.03 2.08
N GLN A 28 -7.72 2.12 1.11
CA GLN A 28 -8.28 2.34 -0.23
C GLN A 28 -8.79 1.02 -0.80
N HIS A 29 -10.05 1.00 -1.25
CA HIS A 29 -10.67 -0.15 -1.90
C HIS A 29 -11.76 0.36 -2.87
N PRO A 30 -11.93 -0.23 -4.09
CA PRO A 30 -12.84 0.31 -5.11
C PRO A 30 -14.32 0.42 -4.69
N LYS A 31 -14.70 -0.30 -3.64
CA LYS A 31 -16.06 -0.33 -3.07
C LYS A 31 -16.19 0.38 -1.72
N LEU A 32 -15.11 1.03 -1.26
CA LEU A 32 -15.10 1.75 0.01
C LEU A 32 -14.80 3.23 -0.26
N ASP A 33 -15.72 4.08 0.19
CA ASP A 33 -15.58 5.53 0.11
C ASP A 33 -14.77 6.09 1.30
N GLN A 34 -14.55 5.27 2.34
CA GLN A 34 -13.86 5.63 3.57
C GLN A 34 -12.98 4.47 4.09
N PRO A 35 -11.85 4.76 4.76
CA PRO A 35 -11.02 3.74 5.39
C PRO A 35 -11.79 2.95 6.45
N LYS A 36 -11.53 1.64 6.53
CA LYS A 36 -12.14 0.77 7.55
C LYS A 36 -11.07 -0.02 8.29
N ALA A 37 -11.19 -0.10 9.61
CA ALA A 37 -10.41 -1.00 10.44
C ALA A 37 -11.15 -2.34 10.56
N LEU A 38 -10.40 -3.43 10.47
CA LEU A 38 -10.86 -4.80 10.65
C LEU A 38 -10.07 -5.41 11.81
N ASP A 39 -10.76 -6.07 12.72
CA ASP A 39 -10.15 -6.82 13.81
C ASP A 39 -10.03 -8.28 13.36
N VAL A 40 -8.80 -8.77 13.23
CA VAL A 40 -8.50 -10.08 12.62
C VAL A 40 -7.54 -10.86 13.50
N LEU A 41 -7.56 -12.20 13.43
CA LEU A 41 -6.64 -13.01 14.20
C LEU A 41 -5.21 -12.89 13.63
N VAL A 42 -4.20 -12.96 14.50
CA VAL A 42 -2.78 -12.90 14.09
C VAL A 42 -2.44 -14.03 13.10
N SER A 43 -3.04 -15.21 13.26
CA SER A 43 -2.86 -16.34 12.34
C SER A 43 -3.45 -16.11 10.93
N GLU A 44 -4.36 -15.15 10.78
CA GLU A 44 -4.97 -14.80 9.48
C GLU A 44 -4.12 -13.79 8.72
N LEU A 45 -3.14 -13.17 9.38
CA LEU A 45 -2.25 -12.20 8.75
C LEU A 45 -1.40 -12.82 7.63
N ASP A 46 -1.15 -14.12 7.68
CA ASP A 46 -0.41 -14.87 6.66
C ASP A 46 -1.07 -14.79 5.27
N VAL A 47 -2.36 -14.49 5.20
CA VAL A 47 -3.09 -14.28 3.93
C VAL A 47 -2.68 -12.96 3.27
N PHE A 48 -2.33 -11.94 4.06
CA PHE A 48 -1.88 -10.64 3.58
C PHE A 48 -0.39 -10.67 3.28
N LYS A 49 -0.04 -10.94 2.01
CA LYS A 49 1.35 -10.87 1.57
C LYS A 49 1.84 -9.44 1.59
N ASP A 50 2.88 -9.18 2.39
CA ASP A 50 3.58 -7.90 2.34
C ASP A 50 4.17 -7.67 0.93
N ILE A 51 4.06 -6.43 0.47
CA ILE A 51 4.69 -5.97 -0.76
C ILE A 51 5.73 -4.93 -0.35
N GLY A 52 6.87 -5.40 0.15
CA GLY A 52 7.95 -4.53 0.65
C GLY A 52 8.53 -3.60 -0.43
N ASP A 53 8.60 -4.07 -1.68
CA ASP A 53 9.12 -3.30 -2.81
C ASP A 53 7.98 -2.74 -3.68
N LEU A 54 7.20 -1.81 -3.13
CA LEU A 54 6.10 -1.15 -3.86
C LEU A 54 6.56 0.16 -4.52
N VAL A 55 6.26 0.31 -5.80
CA VAL A 55 6.45 1.55 -6.57
C VAL A 55 5.07 2.19 -6.78
N VAL A 56 4.96 3.48 -6.43
CA VAL A 56 3.75 4.28 -6.62
C VAL A 56 3.96 5.22 -7.82
N LEU A 57 3.07 5.16 -8.80
CA LEU A 57 3.15 5.93 -10.04
C LEU A 57 1.91 6.81 -10.18
N GLU A 58 2.10 8.12 -10.32
CA GLU A 58 1.04 9.04 -10.77
C GLU A 58 1.06 9.08 -12.30
N VAL A 59 0.00 8.56 -12.94
CA VAL A 59 -0.15 8.61 -14.40
C VAL A 59 -1.11 9.72 -14.77
N ARG A 60 -0.61 10.71 -15.52
CA ARG A 60 -1.43 11.76 -16.13
C ARG A 60 -1.80 11.36 -17.53
N MET A 61 -3.08 11.20 -17.78
CA MET A 61 -3.62 10.89 -19.08
C MET A 61 -3.74 12.14 -19.95
N PRO A 62 -3.77 11.99 -21.29
CA PRO A 62 -3.99 13.10 -22.22
C PRO A 62 -5.33 13.82 -22.04
N ASP A 63 -6.33 13.15 -21.46
CA ASP A 63 -7.64 13.71 -21.11
C ASP A 63 -7.61 14.52 -19.80
N THR A 64 -6.41 14.76 -19.25
CA THR A 64 -6.16 15.47 -17.97
C THR A 64 -6.55 14.68 -16.72
N SER A 65 -7.05 13.46 -16.86
CA SER A 65 -7.29 12.60 -15.70
C SER A 65 -5.98 12.11 -15.10
N THR A 66 -5.93 12.01 -13.77
CA THR A 66 -4.78 11.47 -13.04
C THR A 66 -5.20 10.20 -12.32
N ARG A 67 -4.37 9.16 -12.41
CA ARG A 67 -4.59 7.91 -11.70
C ARG A 67 -3.31 7.46 -11.01
N ASP A 68 -3.46 6.96 -9.79
CA ASP A 68 -2.37 6.35 -9.05
C ASP A 68 -2.34 4.85 -9.35
N ILE A 69 -1.14 4.35 -9.66
CA ILE A 69 -0.88 2.94 -9.94
C ILE A 69 0.14 2.43 -8.94
N TYR A 70 -0.17 1.31 -8.30
CA TYR A 70 0.69 0.61 -7.35
C TYR A 70 1.20 -0.67 -8.01
N VAL A 71 2.51 -0.79 -8.22
CA VAL A 71 3.15 -1.96 -8.84
C VAL A 71 4.34 -2.41 -8.01
N ARG A 72 4.72 -3.69 -8.13
CA ARG A 72 5.97 -4.19 -7.53
C ARG A 72 7.17 -3.62 -8.28
N LEU A 73 8.25 -3.34 -7.57
CA LEU A 73 9.52 -2.90 -8.15
C LEU A 73 10.03 -3.86 -9.21
N SER A 74 9.89 -5.17 -8.97
CA SER A 74 10.31 -6.20 -9.92
C SER A 74 9.52 -6.16 -11.24
N ASP A 75 8.24 -5.80 -11.19
CA ASP A 75 7.41 -5.66 -12.39
C ASP A 75 7.62 -4.30 -13.06
N PHE A 76 7.87 -3.26 -12.27
CA PHE A 76 8.27 -1.95 -12.77
C PHE A 76 9.60 -2.01 -13.54
N ASN A 77 10.60 -2.68 -12.99
CA ASN A 77 11.92 -2.83 -13.62
C ASN A 77 11.89 -3.63 -14.93
N LYS A 78 10.86 -4.44 -15.18
CA LYS A 78 10.69 -5.13 -16.47
C LYS A 78 10.23 -4.19 -17.60
N ALA A 79 9.71 -3.01 -17.27
CA ALA A 79 9.21 -2.08 -18.28
C ALA A 79 10.34 -1.44 -19.11
N SER A 80 11.60 -1.58 -18.71
CA SER A 80 12.78 -1.12 -19.45
C SER A 80 13.94 -2.11 -19.29
N PRO A 81 14.82 -2.29 -20.29
CA PRO A 81 16.05 -3.06 -20.13
C PRO A 81 17.00 -2.51 -19.05
N ASP A 82 16.94 -1.20 -18.77
CA ASP A 82 17.70 -0.53 -17.71
C ASP A 82 16.85 0.61 -17.14
N MET A 83 15.98 0.28 -16.17
CA MET A 83 15.09 1.26 -15.56
C MET A 83 15.84 2.29 -14.71
N ASP A 84 16.96 1.91 -14.09
CA ASP A 84 17.76 2.80 -13.25
C ASP A 84 18.41 3.93 -14.07
N ALA A 85 18.87 3.63 -15.28
CA ALA A 85 19.36 4.66 -16.21
C ALA A 85 18.23 5.58 -16.68
N VAL A 86 17.05 5.03 -16.97
CA VAL A 86 15.86 5.80 -17.38
C VAL A 86 15.45 6.78 -16.29
N LEU A 87 15.36 6.35 -15.04
CA LEU A 87 15.02 7.22 -13.91
C LEU A 87 16.07 8.31 -13.68
N ARG A 88 17.35 7.99 -13.80
CA ARG A 88 18.44 8.98 -13.66
C ARG A 88 18.44 10.03 -14.77
N ALA A 89 18.07 9.64 -15.98
CA ALA A 89 17.96 10.54 -17.14
C ALA A 89 16.63 11.31 -17.18
N ALA A 90 15.61 10.87 -16.44
CA ALA A 90 14.30 11.49 -16.43
C ALA A 90 14.33 12.91 -15.85
N ARG A 91 13.48 13.79 -16.42
CA ARG A 91 13.31 15.15 -15.90
C ARG A 91 12.58 15.10 -14.55
N GLY A 92 13.10 15.81 -13.55
CA GLY A 92 12.42 15.94 -12.27
C GLY A 92 11.04 16.61 -12.39
N THR A 93 10.08 16.19 -11.59
CA THR A 93 8.75 16.78 -11.55
C THR A 93 8.80 18.16 -10.88
N ARG A 94 8.45 19.21 -11.63
CA ARG A 94 8.42 20.65 -11.26
C ARG A 94 9.73 21.20 -10.69
N GLY A 95 10.51 21.89 -11.54
CA GLY A 95 11.55 22.83 -11.13
C GLY A 95 12.79 22.24 -10.46
N ARG A 96 12.85 20.92 -10.24
CA ARG A 96 14.04 20.23 -9.72
C ARG A 96 14.83 19.64 -10.89
N LEU A 97 15.94 20.28 -11.23
CA LEU A 97 16.94 19.67 -12.10
C LEU A 97 17.47 18.39 -11.44
N PRO A 98 17.58 17.27 -12.19
CA PRO A 98 18.29 16.09 -11.71
C PRO A 98 19.69 16.49 -11.23
N GLY A 99 20.00 16.26 -9.95
CA GLY A 99 21.29 16.62 -9.34
C GLY A 99 21.30 17.89 -8.47
N SER A 100 20.21 18.64 -8.35
CA SER A 100 20.14 19.77 -7.40
C SER A 100 19.90 19.28 -5.97
N ARG A 101 20.99 19.10 -5.21
CA ARG A 101 20.94 19.12 -3.73
C ARG A 101 20.79 20.58 -3.30
N ASN A 102 19.56 21.06 -3.17
CA ASN A 102 19.32 22.28 -2.40
C ASN A 102 18.99 21.84 -0.97
N GLY A 103 20.02 21.87 -0.12
CA GLY A 103 19.85 21.94 1.32
C GLY A 103 19.58 23.38 1.74
N ALA A 104 18.55 23.56 2.55
CA ALA A 104 18.43 24.52 3.63
C ALA A 104 17.23 24.08 4.49
#